data_AF-A0A0A2VZF6-F1
#
_entry.id   AF-A0A0A2VZF6-F1
#
_cell.length_a   1.000
_cell.length_b   1.000
_cell.length_c   1.000
_cell.angle_alpha   90.00
_cell.angle_beta   90.00
_cell.angle_gamma   90.00
#
_symmetry.space_group_name_H-M   'P 1'
#
loop_
_entity.id
_entity.type
_entity.pdbx_description
1 polymer ?
#
loop_
_entity_poly.entity_id
_entity_poly.type
_entity_poly.pdbx_seq_one_letter_code
_entity_poly.pdbx_strand_id
1 'polypeptide(L)'
;MFITPNIGMALGLFLGAGWLTGQLGHMVGPRKRWWLILCNLLQTTLVFAAAAVQYKFGVNDRGWSALAVIGLLAGASGSQVVQSRSLAMTEISTAMATAAWVDLIIDQNLFVVKNRPRNRRVAFLISLIVGCLIGALIYREVGSATAIAVSGAGKLVVTIMFIFTNAEKGQKNNSIV
;
A
#
# COMPACT_ATOMS: atom_id res chain seq x y z
N MET A 1 4.29 -21.43 -14.32
CA MET A 1 3.08 -21.67 -15.14
C MET A 1 2.10 -20.54 -14.87
N PHE A 2 1.58 -19.85 -15.90
CA PHE A 2 0.61 -18.77 -15.71
C PHE A 2 -0.77 -19.36 -15.36
N ILE A 3 -1.36 -18.92 -14.25
CA ILE A 3 -2.70 -19.33 -13.82
C ILE A 3 -3.66 -18.18 -14.16
N THR A 4 -4.26 -18.25 -15.35
CA THR A 4 -5.12 -17.18 -15.91
C THR A 4 -6.20 -16.68 -14.94
N PRO A 5 -6.91 -17.56 -14.18
CA PRO A 5 -7.90 -17.11 -13.20
C PRO A 5 -7.31 -16.21 -12.11
N ASN A 6 -6.12 -16.51 -11.61
CA ASN A 6 -5.46 -15.74 -10.56
C ASN A 6 -5.08 -14.34 -11.07
N ILE A 7 -4.59 -14.25 -12.31
CA ILE A 7 -4.22 -12.98 -12.95
C ILE A 7 -5.47 -12.11 -13.15
N GLY A 8 -6.54 -12.70 -13.70
CA GLY A 8 -7.80 -12.00 -13.91
C GLY A 8 -8.40 -11.48 -12.60
N MET A 9 -8.36 -12.30 -11.54
CA MET A 9 -8.85 -11.90 -10.23
C MET A 9 -7.99 -10.80 -9.59
N ALA A 10 -6.66 -10.92 -9.66
CA ALA A 10 -5.75 -9.92 -9.14
C ALA A 10 -5.96 -8.57 -9.83
N LEU A 11 -5.90 -8.52 -11.17
CA LEU A 11 -6.05 -7.29 -11.93
C LEU A 11 -7.45 -6.69 -11.77
N GLY A 12 -8.49 -7.53 -11.86
CA GLY A 12 -9.88 -7.09 -11.73
C GLY A 12 -10.17 -6.46 -10.37
N LEU A 13 -9.78 -7.11 -9.27
CA LEU A 13 -10.02 -6.57 -7.93
C LEU A 13 -9.07 -5.43 -7.57
N PHE A 14 -7.84 -5.42 -8.08
CA PHE A 14 -6.93 -4.29 -7.93
C PHE A 14 -7.52 -3.01 -8.55
N LEU A 15 -7.91 -3.09 -9.83
CA LEU A 15 -8.49 -1.97 -10.55
C LEU A 15 -9.87 -1.60 -10.00
N GLY A 16 -10.71 -2.58 -9.71
CA GLY A 16 -12.05 -2.37 -9.15
C GLY A 16 -12.01 -1.68 -7.78
N ALA A 17 -11.16 -2.14 -6.86
CA ALA A 17 -11.00 -1.51 -5.54
C ALA A 17 -10.36 -0.12 -5.64
N GLY A 18 -9.40 0.07 -6.56
CA GLY A 18 -8.83 1.37 -6.85
C GLY A 18 -9.88 2.35 -7.35
N TRP A 19 -10.67 1.95 -8.36
CA TRP A 19 -11.77 2.75 -8.89
C TRP A 19 -12.79 3.11 -7.81
N LEU A 20 -13.25 2.12 -7.03
CA LEU A 20 -14.23 2.33 -5.96
C LEU A 20 -13.70 3.34 -4.91
N THR A 21 -12.47 3.12 -4.43
CA THR A 21 -11.85 4.00 -3.42
C THR A 21 -11.65 5.41 -3.98
N GLY A 22 -11.28 5.54 -5.25
CA GLY A 22 -11.06 6.82 -5.91
C GLY A 22 -12.34 7.62 -6.07
N GLN A 23 -13.41 6.98 -6.58
CA GLN A 23 -14.70 7.64 -6.78
C GLN A 23 -15.34 8.04 -5.46
N LEU A 24 -15.36 7.15 -4.46
CA LEU A 24 -15.84 7.50 -3.13
C LEU A 24 -14.97 8.59 -2.49
N GLY A 25 -13.66 8.56 -2.73
CA GLY A 25 -12.74 9.61 -2.32
C GLY A 25 -13.12 10.99 -2.85
N HIS A 26 -13.50 11.09 -4.13
CA HIS A 26 -13.97 12.37 -4.71
C HIS A 26 -15.26 12.88 -4.05
N MET A 27 -16.18 11.99 -3.68
CA MET A 27 -17.43 12.38 -3.03
C MET A 27 -17.24 12.80 -1.57
N VAL A 28 -16.44 12.05 -0.80
CA VAL A 28 -16.27 12.28 0.65
C VAL A 28 -15.23 13.37 0.92
N GLY A 29 -14.19 13.45 0.11
CA GLY A 29 -13.00 14.27 0.33
C GLY A 29 -11.80 13.36 0.65
N PRO A 30 -10.87 13.15 -0.28
CA PRO A 30 -9.91 12.04 -0.21
C PRO A 30 -8.81 12.23 0.84
N ARG A 31 -8.65 13.47 1.35
CA ARG A 31 -7.71 13.83 2.42
C ARG A 31 -8.36 13.97 3.79
N LYS A 32 -9.67 13.73 3.92
CA LYS A 32 -10.33 13.76 5.23
C LYS A 32 -9.75 12.64 6.10
N ARG A 33 -9.32 12.99 7.31
CA ARG A 33 -8.67 12.04 8.22
C ARG A 33 -9.52 10.80 8.50
N TRP A 34 -10.82 10.97 8.75
CA TRP A 34 -11.72 9.83 9.00
C TRP A 34 -11.86 8.92 7.77
N TRP A 35 -11.81 9.48 6.56
CA TRP A 35 -11.79 8.72 5.31
C TRP A 35 -10.49 7.90 5.16
N LEU A 36 -9.34 8.51 5.44
CA LEU A 36 -8.05 7.83 5.41
C LEU A 36 -7.99 6.65 6.41
N ILE A 37 -8.47 6.89 7.63
CA ILE A 37 -8.57 5.85 8.68
C ILE A 37 -9.50 4.73 8.20
N LEU A 38 -10.70 5.04 7.70
CA LEU A 38 -11.66 4.06 7.22
C LEU A 38 -11.10 3.20 6.09
N CYS A 39 -10.49 3.82 5.07
CA CYS A 39 -9.86 3.10 3.98
C CYS A 39 -8.71 2.20 4.48
N ASN A 40 -7.85 2.70 5.38
CA ASN A 40 -6.73 1.90 5.89
C ASN A 40 -7.21 0.75 6.80
N LEU A 41 -8.27 0.94 7.59
CA LEU A 41 -8.93 -0.11 8.36
C LEU A 41 -9.51 -1.18 7.45
N LEU A 42 -10.30 -0.80 6.42
CA LEU A 42 -10.88 -1.75 5.48
C LEU A 42 -9.80 -2.58 4.79
N GLN A 43 -8.75 -1.93 4.27
CA GLN A 43 -7.64 -2.65 3.65
C GLN A 43 -6.91 -3.58 4.64
N THR A 44 -6.76 -3.18 5.90
CA THR A 44 -6.17 -4.00 6.96
C THR A 44 -7.02 -5.25 7.24
N THR A 45 -8.35 -5.09 7.32
CA THR A 45 -9.29 -6.21 7.45
C THR A 45 -9.18 -7.18 6.28
N LEU A 46 -9.07 -6.68 5.04
CA LEU A 46 -8.88 -7.54 3.86
C LEU A 46 -7.58 -8.36 3.94
N VAL A 47 -6.47 -7.76 4.41
CA VAL A 47 -5.19 -8.47 4.58
C VAL A 47 -5.28 -9.53 5.67
N PHE A 48 -5.91 -9.23 6.81
CA PHE A 48 -6.15 -10.24 7.85
C PHE A 48 -7.09 -11.35 7.41
N ALA A 49 -8.13 -11.02 6.63
CA ALA A 49 -9.02 -12.01 6.03
C ALA A 49 -8.24 -12.94 5.09
N ALA A 50 -7.32 -12.41 4.29
CA ALA A 50 -6.46 -13.22 3.42
C ALA A 50 -5.56 -14.18 4.23
N ALA A 51 -4.97 -13.70 5.32
CA ALA A 51 -4.20 -14.55 6.24
C ALA A 51 -5.09 -15.63 6.88
N ALA A 52 -6.30 -15.28 7.34
CA ALA A 52 -7.24 -16.22 7.94
C ALA A 52 -7.67 -17.33 6.96
N VAL A 53 -7.88 -16.98 5.68
CA VAL A 53 -8.16 -17.97 4.63
C VAL A 53 -6.99 -18.94 4.47
N GLN A 54 -5.75 -18.45 4.44
CA GLN A 54 -4.58 -19.33 4.34
C GLN A 54 -4.38 -20.20 5.58
N TYR A 55 -4.62 -19.68 6.79
CA TYR A 55 -4.55 -20.48 8.02
C TYR A 55 -5.60 -21.60 8.06
N LYS A 56 -6.80 -21.34 7.54
CA LYS A 56 -7.91 -22.31 7.60
C LYS A 56 -7.89 -23.34 6.47
N PHE A 57 -7.56 -22.91 5.25
CA PHE A 57 -7.67 -23.73 4.04
C PHE A 57 -6.32 -24.11 3.42
N GLY A 58 -5.22 -23.68 4.04
CA GLY A 58 -3.86 -23.90 3.54
C GLY A 58 -3.47 -22.96 2.40
N VAL A 59 -2.19 -23.01 2.04
CA VAL A 59 -1.63 -22.26 0.93
C VAL A 59 -1.80 -23.10 -0.34
N ASN A 60 -2.63 -22.62 -1.26
CA ASN A 60 -2.90 -23.28 -2.53
C ASN A 60 -2.63 -22.30 -3.68
N ASP A 61 -2.12 -22.81 -4.80
CA ASP A 61 -1.89 -22.00 -6.00
C ASP A 61 -3.11 -21.92 -6.91
N ARG A 62 -4.08 -22.84 -6.73
CA ARG A 62 -5.28 -22.99 -7.54
C ARG A 62 -6.52 -23.18 -6.67
N GLY A 63 -7.68 -22.91 -7.26
CA GLY A 63 -8.97 -23.09 -6.62
C GLY A 63 -9.46 -21.82 -5.91
N TRP A 64 -10.63 -21.95 -5.27
CA TRP A 64 -11.37 -20.83 -4.70
C TRP A 64 -10.62 -20.13 -3.55
N SER A 65 -9.85 -20.87 -2.75
CA SER A 65 -9.06 -20.33 -1.64
C SER A 65 -7.91 -19.45 -2.15
N ALA A 66 -7.20 -19.89 -3.19
CA ALA A 66 -6.15 -19.11 -3.86
C ALA A 66 -6.71 -17.81 -4.44
N LEU A 67 -7.83 -17.92 -5.16
CA LEU A 67 -8.56 -16.79 -5.72
C LEU A 67 -8.99 -15.79 -4.65
N ALA A 68 -9.57 -16.27 -3.53
CA ALA A 68 -9.99 -15.42 -2.43
C ALA A 68 -8.79 -14.64 -1.82
N VAL A 69 -7.68 -15.32 -1.52
CA VAL A 69 -6.48 -14.67 -0.97
C VAL A 69 -5.94 -13.62 -1.93
N ILE A 70 -5.76 -13.96 -3.20
CA ILE A 70 -5.24 -13.05 -4.22
C ILE A 70 -6.18 -11.86 -4.38
N GLY A 71 -7.48 -12.09 -4.43
CA GLY A 71 -8.48 -11.04 -4.56
C GLY A 71 -8.51 -10.07 -3.40
N LEU A 72 -8.47 -10.59 -2.17
CA LEU A 72 -8.43 -9.78 -0.94
C LEU A 72 -7.17 -8.91 -0.90
N LEU A 73 -6.00 -9.48 -1.19
CA LEU A 73 -4.72 -8.75 -1.21
C LEU A 73 -4.67 -7.74 -2.36
N ALA A 74 -5.16 -8.11 -3.55
CA ALA A 74 -5.22 -7.23 -4.70
C ALA A 74 -6.14 -6.03 -4.42
N GLY A 75 -7.33 -6.25 -3.88
CA GLY A 75 -8.24 -5.17 -3.48
C GLY A 75 -7.62 -4.23 -2.44
N ALA A 76 -6.95 -4.79 -1.43
CA ALA A 76 -6.25 -3.99 -0.42
C ALA A 76 -5.13 -3.13 -1.03
N SER A 77 -4.34 -3.70 -1.95
CA SER A 77 -3.24 -2.99 -2.62
C SER A 77 -3.71 -1.93 -3.62
N GLY A 78 -4.79 -2.19 -4.37
CA GLY A 78 -5.37 -1.21 -5.32
C GLY A 78 -5.89 0.03 -4.62
N SER A 79 -6.60 -0.16 -3.50
CA SER A 79 -7.05 0.94 -2.64
C SER A 79 -5.87 1.70 -2.02
N GLN A 80 -4.79 1.02 -1.62
CA GLN A 80 -3.57 1.66 -1.08
C GLN A 80 -2.92 2.59 -2.10
N VAL A 81 -2.85 2.20 -3.37
CA VAL A 81 -2.28 3.02 -4.46
C VAL A 81 -3.08 4.31 -4.68
N VAL A 82 -4.40 4.24 -4.59
CA VAL A 82 -5.24 5.44 -4.74
C VAL A 82 -5.13 6.36 -3.53
N GLN A 83 -5.01 5.79 -2.34
CA GLN A 83 -4.81 6.55 -1.11
C GLN A 83 -3.45 7.27 -1.08
N SER A 84 -2.36 6.62 -1.51
CA SER A 84 -1.03 7.26 -1.58
C SER A 84 -1.01 8.45 -2.53
N ARG A 85 -1.68 8.33 -3.69
CA ARG A 85 -1.87 9.46 -4.62
C ARG A 85 -2.69 10.60 -4.02
N SER A 86 -3.73 10.27 -3.27
CA SER A 86 -4.60 11.24 -2.61
C SER A 86 -3.88 12.12 -1.59
N LEU A 87 -2.86 11.57 -0.92
CA LEU A 87 -1.98 12.26 0.03
C LEU A 87 -0.93 13.18 -0.65
N ALA A 88 -0.94 13.30 -1.99
CA ALA A 88 0.02 14.09 -2.77
C ALA A 88 1.50 13.74 -2.49
N MET A 89 1.77 12.51 -2.05
CA MET A 89 3.12 11.95 -2.00
C MET A 89 3.50 11.45 -3.39
N THR A 90 3.51 12.33 -4.40
CA THR A 90 3.76 11.99 -5.82
C THR A 90 5.13 11.36 -6.03
N GLU A 91 6.08 11.67 -5.16
CA GLU A 91 7.44 11.13 -5.14
C GLU A 91 7.51 9.65 -4.72
N ILE A 92 6.46 9.13 -4.07
CA ILE A 92 6.37 7.74 -3.60
C ILE A 92 5.21 7.07 -4.34
N SER A 93 5.46 6.66 -5.58
CA SER A 93 4.54 5.79 -6.31
C SER A 93 4.55 4.39 -5.67
N THR A 94 3.54 4.08 -4.86
CA THR A 94 3.37 2.74 -4.29
C THR A 94 2.95 1.69 -5.34
N ALA A 95 2.65 2.12 -6.57
CA ALA A 95 2.29 1.22 -7.68
C ALA A 95 3.51 0.71 -8.47
N MET A 96 4.57 1.52 -8.55
CA MET A 96 5.73 1.21 -9.37
C MET A 96 7.00 1.68 -8.66
N ALA A 97 7.68 0.75 -7.97
CA ALA A 97 8.92 1.04 -7.26
C ALA A 97 10.08 1.42 -8.20
N THR A 98 10.08 0.93 -9.45
CA THR A 98 11.10 1.26 -10.46
C THR A 98 11.11 2.74 -10.82
N ALA A 99 9.94 3.39 -10.86
CA ALA A 99 9.86 4.84 -11.07
C ALA A 99 10.62 5.59 -9.97
N ALA A 100 10.44 5.21 -8.70
CA ALA A 100 11.15 5.83 -7.58
C ALA A 100 12.67 5.61 -7.63
N TRP A 101 13.14 4.47 -8.15
CA TRP A 101 14.56 4.21 -8.41
C TRP A 101 15.12 5.12 -9.49
N VAL A 102 14.46 5.17 -10.66
CA VAL A 102 14.90 6.00 -11.79
C VAL A 102 14.93 7.47 -11.36
N ASP A 103 13.86 7.93 -10.73
CA ASP A 103 13.72 9.29 -10.18
C ASP A 103 14.82 9.66 -9.18
N LEU A 104 15.30 8.71 -8.37
CA LEU A 104 16.39 8.93 -7.44
C LEU A 104 17.74 9.04 -8.16
N ILE A 105 17.99 8.16 -9.14
CA ILE A 105 19.26 8.09 -9.87
C ILE A 105 19.48 9.34 -10.72
N ILE A 106 18.43 9.89 -11.33
CA ILE A 106 18.51 11.08 -12.19
C ILE A 106 18.35 12.41 -11.42
N ASP A 107 18.23 12.38 -10.09
CA ASP A 107 18.05 13.58 -9.27
C ASP A 107 19.29 14.48 -9.36
N GLN A 108 19.14 15.67 -9.94
CA GLN A 108 20.23 16.64 -10.12
C GLN A 108 20.84 17.10 -8.78
N ASN A 109 20.07 17.00 -7.68
CA ASN A 109 20.46 17.39 -6.33
C ASN A 109 20.66 16.16 -5.42
N LEU A 110 21.15 15.05 -5.97
CA LEU A 110 21.35 13.80 -5.24
C LEU A 110 22.26 13.96 -4.01
N PHE A 111 23.34 14.73 -4.14
CA PHE A 111 24.35 14.91 -3.07
C PHE A 111 24.09 16.12 -2.17
N VAL A 112 23.05 16.91 -2.44
CA VAL A 112 22.69 18.07 -1.61
C VAL A 112 22.09 17.62 -0.29
N VAL A 113 22.52 18.23 0.82
CA VAL A 113 22.13 17.86 2.19
C VAL A 113 20.63 18.10 2.45
N LYS A 114 20.04 19.13 1.84
CA LYS A 114 18.62 19.48 2.00
C LYS A 114 17.85 19.25 0.70
N ASN A 115 17.41 18.02 0.48
CA ASN A 115 16.49 17.66 -0.61
C ASN A 115 15.35 16.79 -0.04
N ARG A 116 14.22 17.42 0.32
CA ARG A 116 13.06 16.72 0.90
C ARG A 116 12.50 15.62 -0.04
N PRO A 117 12.33 15.88 -1.35
CA PRO A 117 11.94 14.85 -2.33
C PRO A 117 12.86 13.62 -2.32
N ARG A 118 14.17 13.86 -2.43
CA ARG A 118 15.17 12.79 -2.43
C ARG A 118 15.14 11.98 -1.15
N ASN A 119 15.07 12.64 0.01
CA ASN A 119 15.04 11.97 1.30
C ASN A 119 13.82 11.06 1.46
N ARG A 120 12.66 11.48 0.93
CA ARG A 120 11.43 10.65 0.91
C ARG A 120 11.59 9.42 0.01
N ARG A 121 12.16 9.58 -1.19
CA ARG A 121 12.44 8.47 -2.12
C ARG A 121 13.43 7.46 -1.50
N VAL A 122 14.53 7.94 -0.93
CA VAL A 122 15.52 7.09 -0.25
C VAL A 122 14.89 6.33 0.91
N ALA A 123 14.15 7.02 1.79
CA ALA A 123 13.47 6.38 2.91
C ALA A 123 12.46 5.31 2.44
N PHE A 124 11.70 5.58 1.38
CA PHE A 124 10.79 4.62 0.77
C PHE A 124 11.52 3.38 0.24
N LEU A 125 12.59 3.56 -0.54
CA LEU A 125 13.35 2.43 -1.13
C LEU A 125 14.04 1.59 -0.07
N ILE A 126 14.64 2.21 0.95
CA ILE A 126 15.23 1.49 2.09
C ILE A 126 14.14 0.71 2.84
N SER A 127 13.00 1.33 3.12
CA SER A 127 11.88 0.67 3.81
C SER A 127 11.35 -0.52 3.00
N LEU A 128 11.30 -0.39 1.67
CA LEU A 128 10.90 -1.47 0.76
C LEU A 128 11.88 -2.65 0.82
N ILE A 129 13.19 -2.39 0.77
CA ILE A 129 14.23 -3.43 0.85
C ILE A 129 14.15 -4.15 2.20
N VAL A 130 14.15 -3.38 3.30
CA VAL A 130 14.11 -3.95 4.65
C VAL A 130 12.82 -4.77 4.86
N GLY A 131 11.67 -4.23 4.44
CA GLY A 131 10.39 -4.93 4.51
C GLY A 131 10.38 -6.22 3.69
N CYS A 132 10.96 -6.21 2.49
CA CYS A 132 11.09 -7.40 1.65
C CYS A 132 11.98 -8.48 2.31
N LEU A 133 13.13 -8.09 2.86
CA LEU A 133 14.04 -9.02 3.55
C LEU A 133 13.39 -9.64 4.78
N ILE A 134 12.76 -8.84 5.64
CA ILE A 134 12.04 -9.32 6.82
C ILE A 134 10.89 -10.25 6.40
N GLY A 135 10.10 -9.84 5.39
CA GLY A 135 9.01 -10.65 4.86
C GLY A 135 9.48 -12.00 4.29
N ALA A 136 10.60 -12.01 3.56
CA ALA A 136 11.21 -13.22 3.01
C ALA A 136 11.72 -14.17 4.11
N LEU A 137 12.33 -13.62 5.16
CA LEU A 137 12.74 -14.41 6.34
C LEU A 137 11.53 -15.04 7.03
N ILE A 138 10.48 -14.27 7.30
CA ILE A 138 9.25 -14.80 7.94
C ILE A 138 8.61 -15.87 7.05
N TYR A 139 8.53 -15.62 5.74
CA TYR A 139 8.00 -16.58 4.77
C TYR A 139 8.78 -17.89 4.79
N ARG A 140 10.12 -17.82 4.88
CA ARG A 140 10.98 -19.01 4.91
C ARG A 140 10.83 -19.83 6.19
N GLU A 141 10.73 -19.16 7.34
CA GLU A 141 10.73 -19.84 8.65
C GLU A 141 9.32 -20.32 9.07
N VAL A 142 8.26 -19.54 8.77
CA VAL A 142 6.90 -19.78 9.30
C VAL A 142 5.83 -19.85 8.20
N GLY A 143 6.16 -19.47 6.97
CA GLY A 143 5.27 -19.59 5.81
C GLY A 143 4.45 -18.34 5.48
N SER A 144 3.69 -18.46 4.38
CA SER A 144 2.92 -17.35 3.78
C SER A 144 1.86 -16.75 4.70
N ALA A 145 1.10 -17.58 5.41
CA ALA A 145 -0.02 -17.11 6.23
C ALA A 145 0.45 -16.14 7.32
N THR A 146 1.57 -16.47 7.98
CA THR A 146 2.19 -15.62 9.00
C THR A 146 2.81 -14.38 8.40
N ALA A 147 3.48 -14.48 7.24
CA ALA A 147 4.02 -13.30 6.55
C ALA A 147 2.91 -12.28 6.20
N ILE A 148 1.75 -12.75 5.70
CA ILE A 148 0.59 -11.89 5.41
C ILE A 148 0.02 -11.30 6.70
N ALA A 149 -0.10 -12.09 7.78
CA ALA A 149 -0.59 -11.60 9.07
C ALA A 149 0.31 -10.50 9.66
N VAL A 150 1.63 -10.67 9.59
CA VAL A 150 2.61 -9.65 10.03
C VAL A 150 2.50 -8.38 9.18
N SER A 151 2.32 -8.52 7.86
CA SER A 151 2.03 -7.37 6.99
C SER A 151 0.73 -6.65 7.40
N GLY A 152 -0.31 -7.40 7.76
CA GLY A 152 -1.57 -6.85 8.28
C GLY A 152 -1.37 -6.09 9.59
N ALA A 153 -0.57 -6.63 10.51
CA ALA A 153 -0.23 -5.98 11.77
C ALA A 153 0.54 -4.66 11.55
N GLY A 154 1.51 -4.65 10.64
CA GLY A 154 2.22 -3.42 10.25
C GLY A 154 1.25 -2.35 9.72
N LYS A 155 0.28 -2.75 8.90
CA LYS A 155 -0.76 -1.84 8.39
C LYS A 155 -1.71 -1.33 9.47
N LEU A 156 -2.02 -2.18 10.45
CA LEU A 156 -2.80 -1.79 11.63
C LEU A 156 -2.07 -0.72 12.45
N VAL A 157 -0.76 -0.86 12.64
CA VAL A 157 0.07 0.18 13.30
C VAL A 157 -0.01 1.51 12.53
N VAL A 158 0.10 1.49 11.20
CA VAL A 158 -0.07 2.69 10.37
C VAL A 158 -1.48 3.27 10.52
N THR A 159 -2.50 2.43 10.66
CA THR A 159 -3.88 2.88 10.91
C THR A 159 -3.99 3.65 12.22
N ILE A 160 -3.38 3.11 13.28
CA ILE A 160 -3.32 3.77 14.59
C ILE A 160 -2.55 5.09 14.47
N MET A 161 -1.45 5.14 13.71
CA MET A 161 -0.73 6.39 13.47
C MET A 161 -1.61 7.46 12.82
N PHE A 162 -2.46 7.11 11.84
CA PHE A 162 -3.43 8.06 11.27
C PHE A 162 -4.44 8.61 12.29
N ILE A 163 -4.70 7.91 13.40
CA ILE A 163 -5.52 8.41 14.52
C ILE A 163 -4.75 9.45 15.37
N PHE A 164 -3.44 9.50 15.31
CA PHE A 164 -2.66 10.51 16.04
C PHE A 164 -2.09 11.62 15.15
N THR A 165 -2.06 11.42 13.83
CA THR A 165 -1.59 12.43 12.88
C THR A 165 -2.51 13.66 12.86
N ASN A 166 -1.91 14.84 13.05
CA ASN A 166 -2.59 16.12 12.91
C ASN A 166 -2.93 16.37 11.44
N ALA A 167 -4.12 16.91 11.17
CA ALA A 167 -4.47 17.34 9.83
C ALA A 167 -3.47 18.41 9.38
N GLU A 168 -2.85 18.21 8.22
CA GLU A 168 -1.99 19.21 7.60
C GLU A 168 -2.83 20.49 7.44
N LYS A 169 -2.50 21.54 8.22
CA LYS A 169 -3.11 22.85 8.05
C LYS A 169 -2.75 23.27 6.64
N GLY A 170 -3.76 23.37 5.76
CA GLY A 170 -3.55 23.78 4.38
C GLY A 170 -2.64 25.00 4.36
N GLN A 171 -1.52 24.92 3.65
CA GLN A 171 -0.70 26.08 3.36
C GLN A 171 -1.65 27.12 2.77
N LYS A 172 -1.97 28.16 3.58
CA LYS A 172 -2.63 29.37 3.09
C LYS A 172 -1.74 29.84 1.95
N ASN A 173 -2.28 29.80 0.74
CA ASN A 173 -1.63 30.32 -0.45
C ASN A 173 -1.44 31.82 -0.20
N ASN A 174 -0.28 32.19 0.35
CA ASN A 174 0.12 33.57 0.51
C ASN A 174 0.77 34.01 -0.80
N SER A 175 -0.03 34.00 -1.88
CA SER A 175 0.24 34.80 -3.06
C SER A 175 -0.18 36.23 -2.72
N ILE A 176 0.72 36.93 -2.03
CA ILE A 176 0.73 38.39 -1.99
C ILE A 176 1.91 38.82 -2.85
N VAL A 177 1.57 39.61 -3.88
CA VAL A 177 2.39 40.35 -4.85
C VAL A 177 3.06 39.54 -5.95
#